data_AF-A0A090TCJ0-F1
#
_entry.id   AF-A0A090TCJ0-F1
#
_cell.length_a   1.000
_cell.length_b   1.000
_cell.length_c   1.000
_cell.angle_alpha   90.00
_cell.angle_beta   90.00
_cell.angle_gamma   90.00
#
_symmetry.space_group_name_H-M   'P 1'
#
loop_
_entity.id
_entity.type
_entity.pdbx_description
1 polymer ?
#
loop_
_entity_poly.entity_id
_entity_poly.type
_entity_poly.pdbx_seq_one_letter_code
_entity_poly.pdbx_strand_id
1 'polypeptide(L)' 'MHAFIALGEVKQATLAMVAPGIAEALIATAMGLFAAIPAVMAFNRLSNKVSKLEHNYATFSEEFHSILHRQAMAAREQ' A
#
# COMPACT_ATOMS: atom_id res chain seq x y z
N MET A 1 25.62 -10.19 2.47
CA MET A 1 26.66 -11.07 1.90
C MET A 1 28.07 -10.70 2.32
N HIS A 2 28.42 -9.41 2.44
CA HIS A 2 29.75 -8.95 2.85
C HIS A 2 30.30 -9.62 4.13
N ALA A 3 29.46 -9.84 5.15
CA ALA A 3 29.88 -10.48 6.41
C ALA A 3 30.46 -11.89 6.24
N PHE A 4 29.92 -12.70 5.32
CA PHE A 4 30.38 -14.09 5.10
C PHE A 4 31.52 -14.18 4.09
N ILE A 5 31.59 -13.25 3.12
CA ILE A 5 32.70 -13.16 2.17
C ILE A 5 34.00 -12.86 2.94
N ALA A 6 33.96 -11.92 3.89
CA ALA A 6 35.09 -11.58 4.74
C ALA A 6 35.59 -12.74 5.63
N LEU A 7 34.72 -13.71 5.95
CA LEU A 7 35.12 -14.93 6.68
C LEU A 7 35.76 -15.99 5.79
N GLY A 8 35.38 -16.07 4.51
CA GLY A 8 35.89 -17.07 3.58
C GLY A 8 37.36 -16.88 3.21
N GLU A 9 37.88 -15.66 3.35
CA GLU A 9 39.28 -15.32 3.02
C GLU A 9 40.25 -15.46 4.21
N VAL A 10 39.76 -15.73 5.43
CA VAL A 10 40.57 -15.75 6.67
C VAL A 10 40.66 -17.14 7.29
N LYS A 11 41.88 -17.56 7.68
CA LYS A 11 42.16 -18.89 8.28
C LYS A 11 41.59 -19.09 9.70
N GLN A 12 41.30 -18.02 10.43
CA GLN A 12 40.67 -18.05 11.75
C GLN A 12 39.53 -17.03 11.80
N ALA A 13 38.30 -17.54 11.79
CA ALA A 13 37.09 -16.75 11.89
C ALA A 13 36.80 -16.36 13.35
N THR A 14 36.52 -15.08 13.60
CA THR A 14 36.06 -14.60 14.92
C THR A 14 34.71 -13.90 14.79
N LEU A 15 33.86 -14.02 15.81
CA LEU A 15 32.54 -13.38 15.86
C LEU A 15 32.63 -11.85 15.70
N ALA A 16 33.71 -11.25 16.19
CA ALA A 16 33.96 -9.82 16.06
C ALA A 16 34.07 -9.36 14.59
N MET A 17 34.54 -10.22 13.67
CA MET A 17 34.68 -9.86 12.26
C MET A 17 33.34 -9.81 11.49
N VAL A 18 32.32 -10.54 11.94
CA VAL A 18 31.01 -10.55 11.25
C VAL A 18 29.96 -9.67 11.90
N ALA A 19 30.14 -9.33 13.17
CA ALA A 19 29.18 -8.53 13.93
C ALA A 19 28.78 -7.21 13.25
N PRO A 20 29.70 -6.42 12.64
CA PRO A 20 29.33 -5.18 11.96
C PRO A 20 28.40 -5.40 10.77
N GLY A 21 28.73 -6.34 9.88
CA GLY A 21 27.95 -6.58 8.66
C GLY A 21 26.56 -7.19 8.93
N ILE A 22 26.40 -7.90 10.05
CA ILE A 22 25.09 -8.38 10.50
C ILE A 22 24.25 -7.23 11.06
N ALA A 23 24.85 -6.34 11.85
CA ALA A 23 24.17 -5.17 12.39
C ALA A 23 23.64 -4.25 11.27
N GLU A 24 24.44 -4.00 10.24
CA GLU A 24 24.02 -3.19 9.08
C GLU A 24 22.85 -3.84 8.32
N ALA A 25 22.88 -5.16 8.11
CA ALA A 25 21.80 -5.87 7.44
C ALA A 25 20.48 -5.82 8.23
N LEU A 26 20.54 -5.87 9.56
CA LEU A 26 19.38 -5.72 10.44
C LEU A 26 18.78 -4.31 10.35
N ILE A 27 19.62 -3.27 10.32
CA ILE A 27 19.17 -1.88 10.14
C ILE A 27 18.50 -1.71 8.77
N ALA A 28 19.10 -2.24 7.70
CA ALA A 28 18.51 -2.18 6.37
C ALA A 28 17.11 -2.83 6.32
N THR A 29 16.95 -3.96 7.02
CA THR A 29 15.65 -4.64 7.14
C THR A 29 14.63 -3.80 7.92
N ALA A 30 15.06 -3.19 9.04
CA ALA A 30 14.20 -2.31 9.83
C ALA A 30 13.76 -1.08 9.03
N MET A 31 14.66 -0.47 8.24
CA MET A 31 14.33 0.64 7.34
C MET A 31 13.32 0.22 6.26
N GLY A 32 13.48 -0.98 5.70
CA GLY A 32 12.52 -1.53 4.73
C GLY A 32 11.11 -1.65 5.32
N LEU A 33 10.98 -2.19 6.53
CA LEU A 33 9.69 -2.28 7.23
C LEU A 33 9.13 -0.89 7.59
N PHE A 34 9.99 0.02 8.04
CA PHE A 34 9.61 1.39 8.37
C PHE A 34 9.07 2.15 7.15
N ALA A 35 9.62 1.92 5.95
CA ALA A 35 9.11 2.51 4.72
C ALA A 35 7.83 1.79 4.22
N ALA A 36 7.80 0.46 4.28
CA ALA A 36 6.72 -0.34 3.70
C ALA A 36 5.39 -0.23 4.45
N ILE A 37 5.40 -0.27 5.79
CA ILE A 37 4.17 -0.29 6.58
C ILE A 37 3.33 0.99 6.37
N PRO A 38 3.89 2.20 6.51
CA PRO A 38 3.12 3.43 6.28
C PRO A 38 2.67 3.58 4.82
N ALA A 39 3.49 3.14 3.85
CA ALA A 39 3.14 3.18 2.44
C ALA A 39 1.89 2.35 2.14
N VAL A 40 1.82 1.12 2.67
CA VAL A 40 0.65 0.25 2.50
C VAL A 40 -0.57 0.81 3.24
N MET A 41 -0.40 1.39 4.43
CA MET A 41 -1.49 2.06 5.14
C MET A 41 -2.06 3.23 4.33
N ALA A 42 -1.20 4.06 3.73
CA ALA A 42 -1.60 5.18 2.90
C ALA A 42 -2.33 4.71 1.62
N PHE A 43 -1.81 3.67 0.97
CA PHE A 43 -2.44 3.03 -0.18
C PHE A 43 -3.86 2.57 0.18
N ASN A 44 -4.03 1.77 1.24
CA ASN A 44 -5.33 1.28 1.67
C ASN A 44 -6.31 2.42 2.02
N ARG A 45 -5.82 3.46 2.68
CA ARG A 45 -6.64 4.64 3.01
C ARG A 45 -7.10 5.38 1.76
N LEU A 46 -6.24 5.53 0.76
CA LEU A 46 -6.59 6.20 -0.49
C LEU A 46 -7.55 5.35 -1.32
N SER A 47 -7.30 4.05 -1.45
CA SER A 47 -8.18 3.11 -2.14
C SER A 47 -9.59 3.14 -1.53
N ASN A 48 -9.72 3.09 -0.20
CA ASN A 48 -11.02 3.20 0.45
C ASN A 48 -11.73 4.53 0.17
N LYS A 49 -11.00 5.63 0.10
CA LYS A 49 -11.57 6.94 -0.26
C LYS A 49 -12.08 6.96 -1.70
N VAL A 50 -11.32 6.40 -2.63
CA VAL A 50 -11.70 6.31 -4.04
C VAL A 50 -12.94 5.45 -4.19
N SER A 51 -12.98 4.25 -3.60
CA SER A 51 -14.17 3.38 -3.66
C SER A 51 -15.41 4.04 -3.06
N LYS A 52 -15.26 4.82 -1.98
CA LYS A 52 -16.39 5.58 -1.43
C LYS A 52 -16.88 6.67 -2.39
N LEU A 53 -15.95 7.35 -3.06
CA LEU A 53 -16.30 8.37 -4.06
C LEU A 53 -17.02 7.74 -5.25
N GLU A 54 -16.51 6.63 -5.78
CA GLU A 54 -17.14 5.86 -6.86
C GLU A 54 -18.55 5.42 -6.48
N HIS A 55 -18.73 4.90 -5.26
CA HIS A 55 -20.05 4.50 -4.76
C HIS A 55 -21.03 5.67 -4.73
N ASN A 56 -20.60 6.84 -4.23
CA ASN A 56 -21.45 8.03 -4.21
C ASN A 56 -21.84 8.47 -5.63
N TYR A 57 -20.92 8.40 -6.60
CA TYR A 57 -21.23 8.69 -8.00
C TYR A 57 -22.23 7.70 -8.61
N ALA A 58 -22.10 6.41 -8.28
CA ALA A 58 -23.06 5.40 -8.71
C ALA A 58 -24.47 5.69 -8.14
N THR A 59 -24.58 5.96 -6.84
CA THR A 59 -25.85 6.34 -6.20
C THR A 59 -26.44 7.60 -6.83
N PHE A 60 -25.63 8.63 -7.06
CA PHE A 60 -26.09 9.85 -7.73
C PHE A 60 -26.64 9.57 -9.14
N SER A 61 -25.95 8.73 -9.92
CA SER A 61 -26.40 8.35 -11.26
C SER A 61 -27.73 7.60 -11.23
N GLU A 62 -27.93 6.70 -10.26
CA GLU A 62 -29.20 5.97 -10.09
C GLU A 62 -30.34 6.90 -9.71
N GLU A 63 -30.13 7.78 -8.75
CA GLU A 63 -31.13 8.78 -8.34
C GLU A 63 -31.49 9.72 -9.50
N PHE A 64 -30.48 10.17 -10.25
CA PHE A 64 -30.69 11.02 -11.42
C PHE A 64 -31.52 10.31 -12.49
N HIS A 65 -31.20 9.04 -12.79
CA HIS A 65 -31.97 8.23 -13.74
C HIS A 65 -33.42 8.04 -13.28
N SER A 66 -33.63 7.77 -11.99
CA SER A 66 -34.96 7.63 -11.38
C SER A 66 -35.79 8.91 -11.49
N ILE A 67 -35.19 10.08 -11.24
CA ILE A 67 -35.87 11.38 -11.38
C ILE A 67 -36.27 11.64 -12.83
N LEU A 68 -35.35 11.42 -13.79
CA LEU A 68 -35.64 11.58 -15.21
C LEU A 68 -36.74 10.63 -15.68
N HIS A 69 -36.69 9.37 -15.27
CA HIS A 69 -37.71 8.39 -15.58
C HIS A 69 -39.08 8.84 -15.05
N ARG A 70 -39.14 9.34 -13.81
CA ARG A 70 -40.39 9.86 -13.23
C ARG A 70 -40.93 11.07 -13.99
N GLN A 71 -40.07 12.02 -14.37
CA GLN A 71 -40.48 13.20 -15.14
C GLN A 71 -40.96 12.82 -16.55
N ALA A 72 -40.28 11.89 -17.22
CA ALA A 72 -40.66 11.41 -18.54
C ALA A 72 -42.02 10.69 -18.54
N MET A 73 -42.32 9.92 -17.48
CA MET A 73 -43.61 9.25 -17.33
C MET A 73 -44.73 10.25 -16.99
N ALA A 74 -44.48 11.21 -16.10
CA ALA A 74 -45.45 12.26 -15.76
C ALA A 74 -45.81 13.16 -16.97
N ALA A 75 -44.85 13.42 -17.87
CA ALA A 75 -45.08 14.16 -19.10
C ALA A 75 -45.85 13.38 -20.17
N ARG A 76 -45.95 12.05 -20.06
CA ARG A 76 -46.73 11.20 -20.97
C ARG A 76 -48.21 11.06 -20.60
N GLU A 77 -48.58 11.44 -19.38
CA GLU A 77 -49.98 11.39 -18.90
C GLU A 77 -50.73 12.73 -19.08
N GLN A 78 -50.12 13.72 -19.75
CA GLN A 78 -50.75 14.96 -20.22
C GLN A 78 -50.97 14.92 -21.74
#